data_AF-A0A4Q9TAA6-F1
#
_entry.id   AF-A0A4Q9TAA6-F1
#
_cell.length_a   1.000
_cell.length_b   1.000
_cell.length_c   1.000
_cell.angle_alpha   90.00
_cell.angle_beta   90.00
_cell.angle_gamma   90.00
#
_symmetry.space_group_name_H-M   'P 1'
#
loop_
_entity.id
_entity.type
_entity.pdbx_description
1 polymer ?
#
loop_
_entity_poly.entity_id
_entity_poly.type
_entity_poly.pdbx_seq_one_letter_code
_entity_poly.pdbx_strand_id
1 'polypeptide(L)'
;MRTLIVAAAVTAAALFSSQAEAARSFSSNTVYFDASGKVIGQNVYYCNNVHQSGGNLTSPYYLYIKAGCGDQIVECNGKGSCEDKPIDNAIEYHLYGTPPFTEEEACQLTNAACTSQEPWIVDGTDFVMS
;
A
#
# COMPACT_ATOMS: atom_id res chain seq x y z
N MET A 1 2.22 -31.39 53.84
CA MET A 1 2.82 -32.40 52.94
C MET A 1 1.69 -32.95 52.06
N ARG A 2 1.93 -33.07 50.74
CA ARG A 2 1.01 -33.50 49.63
C ARG A 2 0.36 -32.39 48.80
N THR A 3 1.18 -31.86 47.88
CA THR A 3 1.00 -31.80 46.41
C THR A 3 -0.37 -32.17 45.82
N LEU A 4 -0.94 -31.29 44.98
CA LEU A 4 -1.09 -31.53 43.53
C LEU A 4 -1.63 -30.30 42.78
N ILE A 5 -0.95 -30.08 41.65
CA ILE A 5 -1.08 -29.10 40.58
C ILE A 5 -2.47 -29.15 39.94
N VAL A 6 -3.09 -27.99 39.68
CA VAL A 6 -3.90 -27.80 38.47
C VAL A 6 -3.59 -26.41 37.91
N ALA A 7 -2.63 -26.37 37.01
CA ALA A 7 -2.43 -25.25 36.10
C ALA A 7 -3.61 -25.26 35.10
N ALA A 8 -4.61 -24.41 35.33
CA ALA A 8 -5.67 -24.20 34.37
C ALA A 8 -5.21 -23.13 33.37
N ALA A 9 -4.78 -23.62 32.21
CA ALA A 9 -4.43 -22.84 31.05
C ALA A 9 -5.54 -21.85 30.68
N VAL A 10 -5.20 -20.56 30.68
CA VAL A 10 -5.94 -19.53 29.93
C VAL A 10 -4.99 -19.00 28.86
N THR A 11 -4.62 -19.87 27.92
CA THR A 11 -4.13 -19.46 26.60
C THR A 11 -5.35 -19.07 25.77
N ALA A 12 -5.95 -17.92 26.13
CA ALA A 12 -6.98 -17.30 25.33
C ALA A 12 -6.33 -16.74 24.06
N ALA A 13 -6.78 -17.26 22.92
CA ALA A 13 -6.35 -16.97 21.57
C ALA A 13 -6.03 -15.48 21.32
N ALA A 14 -4.74 -15.16 21.17
CA ALA A 14 -4.26 -13.98 20.46
C ALA A 14 -4.08 -14.30 18.96
N LEU A 15 -5.03 -15.04 18.37
CA LEU A 15 -5.13 -15.24 16.93
C LEU A 15 -6.00 -14.14 16.34
N PHE A 16 -5.61 -12.89 16.58
CA PHE A 16 -6.24 -11.75 15.93
C PHE A 16 -5.30 -11.27 14.81
N SER A 17 -5.78 -11.45 13.58
CA SER A 17 -5.61 -10.52 12.45
C SER A 17 -4.29 -10.41 11.68
N SER A 18 -3.38 -11.39 11.72
CA SER A 18 -2.16 -11.31 10.88
C SER A 18 -2.39 -11.41 9.36
N GLN A 19 -3.61 -11.76 8.94
CA GLN A 19 -3.96 -11.94 7.53
C GLN A 19 -4.39 -10.62 6.84
N ALA A 20 -4.70 -9.58 7.63
CA ALA A 20 -5.12 -8.28 7.09
C ALA A 20 -3.93 -7.41 6.64
N GLU A 21 -2.73 -7.70 7.14
CA GLU A 21 -1.52 -6.90 6.94
C GLU A 21 -0.83 -7.24 5.61
N ALA A 22 -0.80 -8.52 5.20
CA ALA A 22 -0.13 -8.96 3.97
C ALA A 22 -0.80 -8.46 2.66
N ALA A 23 -2.07 -8.03 2.72
CA ALA A 23 -2.81 -7.50 1.56
C ALA A 23 -2.79 -5.96 1.48
N ARG A 24 -2.09 -5.30 2.41
CA ARG A 24 -1.86 -3.85 2.38
C ARG A 24 -0.58 -3.46 1.65
N SER A 25 0.30 -4.43 1.37
CA SER A 25 1.57 -4.19 0.68
C SER A 25 1.44 -3.93 -0.83
N PHE A 26 0.23 -4.00 -1.38
CA PHE A 26 -0.04 -3.70 -2.78
C PHE A 26 -1.24 -2.75 -2.90
N SER A 27 -1.09 -1.69 -3.70
CA SER A 27 -2.10 -0.64 -3.82
C SER A 27 -1.92 0.23 -5.07
N SER A 28 -2.97 0.97 -5.42
CA SER A 28 -2.89 2.15 -6.27
C SER A 28 -3.09 3.39 -5.41
N ASN A 29 -2.15 4.32 -5.44
CA ASN A 29 -2.09 5.51 -4.60
C ASN A 29 -1.98 6.76 -5.48
N THR A 30 -2.97 7.64 -5.39
CA THR A 30 -2.98 8.95 -6.05
C THR A 30 -2.73 10.03 -5.01
N VAL A 31 -1.64 10.77 -5.15
CA VAL A 31 -1.26 11.86 -4.24
C VAL A 31 -1.47 13.19 -4.96
N TYR A 32 -2.19 14.11 -4.32
CA TYR A 32 -2.51 15.43 -4.87
C TYR A 32 -1.65 16.51 -4.24
N PHE A 33 -1.15 17.43 -5.06
CA PHE A 33 -0.26 18.51 -4.64
C PHE A 33 -0.87 19.87 -4.95
N ASP A 34 -0.52 20.90 -4.20
CA ASP A 34 -0.70 22.28 -4.65
C ASP A 34 0.44 22.73 -5.58
N ALA A 35 0.36 23.95 -6.11
CA ALA A 35 1.37 24.51 -7.00
C ALA A 35 2.74 24.71 -6.34
N SER A 36 2.85 24.63 -5.02
CA SER A 36 4.12 24.72 -4.30
C SER A 36 4.78 23.35 -4.05
N GLY A 37 4.15 22.26 -4.50
CA GLY A 37 4.63 20.90 -4.23
C GLY A 37 4.22 20.37 -2.86
N LYS A 38 3.33 21.05 -2.12
CA LYS A 38 2.82 20.54 -0.86
C LYS A 38 1.73 19.50 -1.15
N VAL A 39 1.80 18.34 -0.48
CA VAL A 39 0.71 17.36 -0.48
C VAL A 39 -0.53 17.96 0.16
N ILE A 40 -1.64 17.98 -0.57
CA ILE A 40 -2.93 18.52 -0.12
C ILE A 40 -4.03 17.47 -0.07
N GLY A 41 -3.83 16.29 -0.66
CA GLY A 41 -4.76 15.18 -0.57
C GLY A 41 -4.18 13.87 -1.07
N GLN A 42 -4.87 12.78 -0.78
CA GLN A 42 -4.45 11.44 -1.15
C GLN A 42 -5.66 10.53 -1.33
N ASN A 43 -5.53 9.58 -2.26
CA ASN A 43 -6.49 8.52 -2.50
C ASN A 43 -5.77 7.17 -2.67
N VAL A 44 -6.00 6.21 -1.78
CA VAL A 44 -5.34 4.90 -1.76
C VAL A 44 -6.36 3.78 -1.94
N TYR A 45 -6.20 2.99 -2.99
CA TYR A 45 -6.94 1.76 -3.26
C TYR A 45 -6.02 0.56 -3.03
N TYR A 46 -6.27 -0.17 -1.96
CA TYR A 46 -5.58 -1.41 -1.67
C TYR A 46 -6.16 -2.55 -2.51
N CYS A 47 -5.35 -3.54 -2.88
CA CYS A 47 -5.84 -4.66 -3.69
C CYS A 47 -6.86 -5.56 -2.95
N ASN A 48 -6.96 -5.44 -1.61
CA ASN A 48 -8.00 -6.08 -0.81
C ASN A 48 -9.35 -5.31 -0.81
N ASN A 49 -9.56 -4.40 -1.76
CA ASN A 49 -10.73 -3.53 -1.89
C ASN A 49 -10.93 -2.54 -0.74
N VAL A 50 -9.94 -2.35 0.13
CA VAL A 50 -9.96 -1.25 1.10
C VAL A 50 -9.63 0.04 0.35
N HIS A 51 -10.40 1.08 0.63
CA HIS A 51 -10.23 2.39 0.03
C HIS A 51 -10.10 3.43 1.14
N GLN A 52 -9.04 4.24 1.08
CA GLN A 52 -8.80 5.34 2.00
C GLN A 52 -8.60 6.63 1.20
N SER A 53 -9.17 7.74 1.67
CA SER A 53 -8.99 9.03 1.03
C SER A 53 -9.05 10.16 2.04
N GLY A 54 -8.34 11.24 1.77
CA GLY A 54 -8.27 12.39 2.68
C GLY A 54 -7.73 13.64 1.99
N GLY A 55 -8.11 14.81 2.50
CA GLY A 55 -7.68 16.10 1.99
C GLY A 55 -8.38 16.54 0.70
N ASN A 56 -7.71 17.38 -0.09
CA ASN A 56 -8.19 17.94 -1.34
C ASN A 56 -7.78 17.06 -2.53
N LEU A 57 -8.77 16.44 -3.17
CA LEU A 57 -8.60 15.54 -4.32
C LEU A 57 -8.96 16.21 -5.66
N THR A 58 -9.18 17.52 -5.68
CA THR A 58 -9.57 18.27 -6.89
C THR A 58 -8.40 18.95 -7.57
N SER A 59 -7.19 18.82 -7.03
CA SER A 59 -6.01 19.43 -7.64
C SER A 59 -5.71 18.82 -9.00
N PRO A 60 -5.35 19.62 -10.02
CA PRO A 60 -4.89 19.08 -11.29
C PRO A 60 -3.52 18.41 -11.18
N TYR A 61 -2.71 18.74 -10.16
CA TYR A 61 -1.37 18.19 -9.96
C TYR A 61 -1.43 16.95 -9.08
N TYR A 62 -1.17 15.78 -9.66
CA TYR A 62 -1.19 14.54 -8.90
C TYR A 62 -0.17 13.52 -9.40
N LEU A 63 0.41 12.79 -8.46
CA LEU A 63 1.29 11.66 -8.68
C LEU A 63 0.46 10.39 -8.50
N TYR A 64 0.33 9.60 -9.56
CA TYR A 64 -0.27 8.29 -9.50
C TYR A 64 0.83 7.25 -9.30
N ILE A 65 0.65 6.33 -8.36
CA ILE A 65 1.58 5.25 -8.02
C ILE A 65 0.79 3.96 -8.00
N LYS A 66 1.26 2.93 -8.70
CA LYS A 66 0.67 1.59 -8.72
C LYS A 66 1.75 0.60 -8.30
N ALA A 67 1.51 -0.05 -7.17
CA ALA A 67 2.40 -1.06 -6.60
C ALA A 67 1.66 -2.40 -6.57
N GLY A 68 1.93 -3.26 -7.56
CA GLY A 68 1.65 -4.70 -7.49
C GLY A 68 0.20 -5.19 -7.30
N CYS A 69 -0.83 -4.38 -7.61
CA CYS A 69 -2.19 -4.91 -7.81
C CYS A 69 -2.33 -5.70 -9.13
N GLY A 70 -1.37 -6.57 -9.43
CA GLY A 70 -1.42 -7.50 -10.56
C GLY A 70 -2.11 -8.81 -10.17
N ASP A 71 -2.71 -9.48 -11.14
CA ASP A 71 -3.25 -10.83 -10.95
C ASP A 71 -2.10 -11.83 -10.71
N GLN A 72 -2.34 -12.84 -9.86
CA GLN A 72 -1.47 -14.02 -9.79
C GLN A 72 -1.48 -14.70 -11.15
N ILE A 73 -0.37 -14.62 -11.89
CA ILE A 73 -0.28 -15.22 -13.22
C ILE A 73 0.01 -16.71 -13.03
N VAL A 74 -0.97 -17.55 -13.34
CA VAL A 74 -0.78 -19.00 -13.43
C VAL A 74 -0.36 -19.34 -14.86
N GLU A 75 0.91 -19.65 -15.07
CA GLU A 75 1.39 -20.12 -16.36
C GLU A 75 1.35 -21.64 -16.41
N CYS A 76 0.53 -22.18 -17.31
CA CYS A 76 0.49 -23.61 -17.57
C CYS A 76 1.35 -23.94 -18.78
N ASN A 77 2.34 -24.82 -18.59
CA ASN A 77 3.09 -25.36 -19.71
C ASN A 77 2.23 -26.34 -20.51
N GLY A 78 2.59 -26.57 -21.79
CA GLY A 78 1.88 -27.50 -22.68
C GLY A 78 1.89 -28.98 -22.24
N LYS A 79 2.46 -29.30 -21.08
CA LYS A 79 2.47 -30.63 -20.45
C LYS A 79 1.51 -30.71 -19.24
N GLY A 80 0.73 -29.68 -18.97
CA GLY A 80 -0.29 -29.67 -17.92
C GLY A 80 0.24 -29.33 -16.52
N SER A 81 1.49 -28.88 -16.40
CA SER A 81 2.00 -28.31 -15.14
C SER A 81 1.75 -26.81 -15.16
N CYS A 82 1.04 -26.32 -14.15
CA CYS A 82 0.83 -24.90 -13.92
C CYS A 82 1.75 -24.44 -12.79
N GLU A 83 2.48 -23.35 -13.02
CA GLU A 83 3.32 -22.72 -12.03
C GLU A 83 2.80 -21.31 -11.74
N ASP A 84 2.71 -20.98 -10.46
CA ASP A 84 2.48 -19.61 -10.03
C ASP A 84 3.71 -18.78 -10.38
N LYS A 85 3.54 -17.77 -11.24
CA LYS A 85 4.58 -16.77 -11.43
C LYS A 85 4.56 -15.79 -10.25
N PRO A 86 5.74 -15.27 -9.88
CA PRO A 86 5.81 -14.24 -8.85
C PRO A 86 4.95 -13.05 -9.29
N ILE A 87 4.23 -12.47 -8.31
CA ILE A 87 3.45 -11.24 -8.49
C ILE A 87 4.39 -10.18 -9.07
N ASP A 88 3.94 -9.49 -10.12
CA ASP A 88 4.70 -8.37 -10.67
C ASP A 88 4.77 -7.27 -9.61
N ASN A 89 5.95 -7.19 -9.01
CA ASN A 89 6.29 -6.32 -7.91
C ASN A 89 6.73 -4.93 -8.38
N ALA A 90 6.64 -4.66 -9.68
CA ALA A 90 6.99 -3.36 -10.24
C ALA A 90 6.12 -2.25 -9.64
N ILE A 91 6.78 -1.14 -9.31
CA ILE A 91 6.13 0.11 -8.94
C ILE A 91 6.13 0.98 -10.19
N GLU A 92 4.94 1.27 -10.70
CA GLU A 92 4.73 2.20 -11.80
C GLU A 92 4.26 3.53 -11.19
N TYR A 93 4.83 4.66 -11.59
CA TYR A 93 4.37 5.96 -11.12
C TYR A 93 4.46 7.02 -12.22
N HIS A 94 3.47 7.91 -12.26
CA HIS A 94 3.38 8.99 -13.25
C HIS A 94 2.85 10.29 -12.65
N LEU A 95 3.51 11.41 -12.99
CA LEU A 95 3.07 12.74 -12.60
C LEU A 95 2.17 13.39 -13.66
N TYR A 96 1.02 13.90 -13.24
CA TYR A 96 0.01 14.52 -14.10
C TYR A 96 -0.23 16.00 -13.77
N GLY A 97 -0.80 16.73 -14.72
CA GLY A 97 -1.27 18.11 -14.54
C GLY A 97 -0.29 19.23 -14.90
N THR A 98 0.89 18.90 -15.43
CA THR A 98 1.96 19.87 -15.73
C THR A 98 2.31 20.78 -14.52
N PRO A 99 2.67 20.19 -13.37
CA PRO A 99 3.10 20.97 -12.20
C PRO A 99 4.44 21.68 -12.41
N PRO A 100 4.79 22.67 -11.56
CA PRO A 100 6.08 23.37 -11.61
C PRO A 100 7.24 22.57 -10.97
N PHE A 101 7.09 21.26 -10.83
CA PHE A 101 8.08 20.32 -10.30
C PHE A 101 8.07 19.05 -11.14
N THR A 102 9.16 18.30 -11.10
CA THR A 102 9.37 17.06 -11.84
C THR A 102 8.77 15.85 -11.13
N GLU A 103 8.66 14.74 -11.87
CA GLU A 103 8.22 13.45 -11.31
C GLU A 103 9.15 12.96 -10.18
N GLU A 104 10.47 13.14 -10.34
CA GLU A 104 11.45 12.78 -9.32
C GLU A 104 11.28 13.61 -8.04
N GLU A 105 11.02 14.93 -8.18
CA GLU A 105 10.71 15.80 -7.05
C GLU A 105 9.40 15.39 -6.37
N ALA A 106 8.36 15.03 -7.12
CA ALA A 106 7.10 14.53 -6.57
C ALA A 106 7.29 13.24 -5.74
N CYS A 107 8.17 12.33 -6.19
CA CYS A 107 8.53 11.14 -5.44
C CYS A 107 9.28 11.47 -4.13
N GLN A 108 10.15 12.49 -4.13
CA GLN A 108 10.82 12.95 -2.92
C GLN A 108 9.86 13.61 -1.93
N LEU A 109 8.93 14.44 -2.43
CA LEU A 109 7.88 15.11 -1.65
C LEU A 109 6.91 14.13 -0.97
N THR A 110 6.84 12.90 -1.48
CA THR A 110 6.02 11.81 -0.92
C THR A 110 6.84 10.83 -0.09
N ASN A 111 7.98 11.26 0.44
CA ASN A 111 8.87 10.45 1.28
C ASN A 111 9.25 9.11 0.65
N ALA A 112 9.62 9.15 -0.65
CA ALA A 112 10.03 8.00 -1.44
C ALA A 112 8.93 6.94 -1.70
N ALA A 113 7.66 7.35 -1.73
CA ALA A 113 6.52 6.49 -2.09
C ALA A 113 6.71 5.70 -3.40
N CYS A 114 7.49 6.23 -4.33
CA CYS A 114 7.82 5.59 -5.61
C CYS A 114 8.81 4.40 -5.48
N THR A 115 9.30 4.10 -4.28
CA THR A 115 10.28 3.03 -4.02
C THR A 115 9.75 1.95 -3.06
N SER A 116 8.54 2.12 -2.53
CA SER A 116 7.90 1.19 -1.61
C SER A 116 6.60 0.65 -2.21
N GLN A 117 6.33 -0.63 -1.96
CA GLN A 117 5.06 -1.25 -2.35
C GLN A 117 3.94 -0.97 -1.33
N GLU A 118 4.34 -0.75 -0.07
CA GLU A 118 3.44 -0.37 1.01
C GLU A 118 3.07 1.10 0.84
N PRO A 119 1.79 1.43 0.59
CA PRO A 119 1.37 2.81 0.53
C PRO A 119 1.47 3.44 1.91
N TRP A 120 2.06 4.62 1.94
CA TRP A 120 1.96 5.52 3.07
C TRP A 120 0.54 6.11 3.13
N ILE A 121 0.03 6.39 4.34
CA ILE A 121 -1.25 7.07 4.55
C ILE A 121 -0.97 8.48 5.08
N VAL A 122 -1.63 9.52 4.51
CA VAL A 122 -1.77 10.82 5.19
C VAL A 122 -2.78 10.66 6.32
N ASP A 123 -2.37 10.71 7.60
CA ASP A 123 -3.31 10.86 8.72
C ASP A 123 -3.27 12.29 9.25
N GLY A 124 -4.16 13.14 8.72
CA GLY A 124 -4.49 14.48 9.23
C GLY A 124 -3.40 15.56 9.11
N THR A 125 -2.16 15.28 9.49
CA THR A 125 -1.02 16.21 9.48
C THR A 125 0.34 15.55 9.23
N ASP A 126 0.44 14.21 9.30
CA ASP A 126 1.72 13.50 9.17
C ASP A 126 1.61 12.23 8.30
N PHE A 127 2.76 11.82 7.77
CA PHE A 127 2.94 10.58 7.04
C PHE A 127 3.06 9.41 8.01
N VAL A 128 2.13 8.45 7.95
CA VAL A 128 2.23 7.21 8.73
C VAL A 128 2.44 6.05 7.76
N MET A 129 3.58 5.37 7.88
CA MET A 129 3.78 4.07 7.24
C MET A 129 2.86 3.07 7.95
N SER A 130 2.01 2.37 7.19
CA SER A 130 1.20 1.27 7.72
C SER A 130 2.02 0.00 7.89
#